data_AF-A0A9W6TNL2-F1
#
_entry.id   AF-A0A9W6TNL2-F1
#
_cell.length_a   1.000
_cell.length_b   1.000
_cell.length_c   1.000
_cell.angle_alpha   90.00
_cell.angle_beta   90.00
_cell.angle_gamma   90.00
#
_symmetry.space_group_name_H-M   'P 1'
#
loop_
_entity.id
_entity.type
_entity.pdbx_description
1 polymer ?
#
loop_
_entity_poly.entity_id
_entity_poly.type
_entity_poly.pdbx_seq_one_letter_code
_entity_poly.pdbx_strand_id
1 'polypeptide(L)'
;MSTATSLMLLVTNCRYDTIAEGVGIDRLTENFMLAKIDDAFKVTDQEMVEMSRFLLREEGIFVGSSSGLNCVAAVRAARKLGPGHTIVTILCDSGQRHLTKFWNEQHIREDWNLEPSATHLEFLDGSTGQP
;
A
#
# COMPACT_ATOMS: atom_id res chain seq x y z
N MET A 1 10.64 18.35 21.12
CA MET A 1 9.17 18.50 21.09
C MET A 1 8.69 17.84 19.81
N SER A 2 7.98 16.72 19.96
CA SER A 2 7.65 15.75 18.90
C SER A 2 6.73 16.39 17.86
N THR A 3 7.25 16.66 16.66
CA THR A 3 6.43 16.90 15.48
C THR A 3 5.96 15.55 14.98
N ALA A 4 4.68 15.25 15.15
CA ALA A 4 4.04 14.12 14.48
C ALA A 4 4.18 14.35 12.97
N THR A 5 5.14 13.67 12.34
CA THR A 5 5.35 13.73 10.89
C THR A 5 4.13 13.07 10.24
N SER A 6 3.27 13.90 9.64
CA SER A 6 2.04 13.46 8.98
C SER A 6 2.38 12.79 7.66
N LEU A 7 2.63 11.47 7.70
CA LEU A 7 2.77 10.69 6.49
C LEU A 7 1.38 10.24 6.01
N MET A 8 0.71 11.11 5.25
CA MET A 8 -0.40 10.67 4.40
C MET A 8 0.19 10.18 3.08
N LEU A 9 0.00 8.89 2.80
CA LEU A 9 0.40 8.26 1.55
C LEU A 9 -0.27 8.96 0.37
N LEU A 10 0.54 9.42 -0.58
CA LEU A 10 0.06 9.87 -1.87
C LEU A 10 0.59 8.94 -2.95
N VAL A 11 -0.33 8.32 -3.71
CA VAL A 11 -0.04 7.73 -5.01
C VAL A 11 -0.24 8.85 -6.03
N THR A 12 0.85 9.44 -6.53
CA THR A 12 0.77 10.47 -7.57
C THR A 12 0.67 9.84 -8.95
N ASN A 13 -0.23 10.38 -9.77
CA ASN A 13 -0.36 10.13 -11.21
C ASN A 13 -0.79 8.70 -11.63
N CYS A 14 -1.94 8.23 -11.11
CA CYS A 14 -2.66 7.09 -11.68
C CYS A 14 -3.63 7.56 -12.77
N ARG A 15 -3.13 7.77 -13.99
CA ARG A 15 -3.95 7.41 -15.16
C ARG A 15 -3.60 5.95 -15.47
N TYR A 16 -4.62 5.10 -15.54
CA TYR A 16 -4.64 3.65 -15.84
C TYR A 16 -4.73 2.67 -14.67
N ASP A 17 -5.36 1.53 -15.01
CA ASP A 17 -5.97 0.49 -14.21
C ASP A 17 -5.07 -0.06 -13.11
N THR A 18 -5.59 -0.08 -11.87
CA THR A 18 -5.01 -0.76 -10.71
C THR A 18 -6.05 -1.72 -10.15
N ILE A 19 -5.60 -2.83 -9.58
CA ILE A 19 -6.48 -3.73 -8.82
C ILE A 19 -6.88 -3.14 -7.45
N ALA A 20 -6.25 -2.04 -7.03
CA ALA A 20 -6.60 -1.36 -5.80
C ALA A 20 -8.01 -0.75 -5.87
N GLU A 21 -8.80 -0.93 -4.82
CA GLU A 21 -10.14 -0.37 -4.72
C GLU A 21 -10.19 0.65 -3.58
N GLY A 22 -10.94 1.73 -3.78
CA GLY A 22 -11.15 2.78 -2.77
C GLY A 22 -10.01 3.80 -2.65
N VAL A 23 -8.96 3.69 -3.46
CA VAL A 23 -7.84 4.63 -3.55
C VAL A 23 -7.52 4.93 -5.03
N GLY A 24 -6.82 6.03 -5.30
CA GLY A 24 -6.53 6.49 -6.65
C GLY A 24 -7.60 7.44 -7.17
N ILE A 25 -7.29 8.73 -7.19
CA ILE A 25 -8.16 9.77 -7.72
C ILE A 25 -7.40 10.57 -8.78
N ASP A 26 -8.04 10.82 -9.91
CA ASP A 26 -7.46 11.50 -11.06
C ASP A 26 -7.60 13.04 -11.01
N ARG A 27 -8.33 13.53 -10.01
CA ARG A 27 -8.61 14.95 -9.78
C ARG A 27 -8.26 15.36 -8.36
N LEU A 28 -7.83 16.60 -8.21
CA LEU A 28 -7.64 17.21 -6.90
C LEU A 28 -9.01 17.56 -6.31
N THR A 29 -9.31 17.03 -5.12
CA THR A 29 -10.53 17.35 -4.38
C THR A 29 -10.27 18.47 -3.37
N GLU A 30 -11.32 19.18 -2.96
CA GLU A 30 -11.22 20.25 -1.96
C GLU A 30 -10.65 19.73 -0.64
N ASN A 31 -11.07 18.54 -0.19
CA ASN A 31 -10.53 17.89 1.00
C ASN A 31 -9.02 17.64 0.87
N PHE A 32 -8.57 17.24 -0.31
CA PHE A 32 -7.17 16.96 -0.57
C PHE A 32 -6.31 18.24 -0.62
N MET A 33 -6.85 19.35 -1.12
CA MET A 33 -6.14 20.64 -1.12
C MET A 33 -5.83 21.17 0.30
N LEU A 34 -6.57 20.70 1.31
CA LEU A 34 -6.34 21.04 2.71
C LEU A 34 -5.32 20.12 3.40
N ALA A 35 -4.92 19.02 2.75
CA ALA A 35 -4.01 18.05 3.33
C ALA A 35 -2.57 18.61 3.42
N LYS A 36 -1.91 18.41 4.56
CA LYS A 36 -0.48 18.66 4.72
C LYS A 36 0.27 17.39 4.37
N ILE A 37 1.00 17.42 3.26
CA ILE A 37 1.69 16.25 2.70
C ILE A 37 3.17 16.60 2.59
N ASP A 38 4.00 15.83 3.31
CA ASP A 38 5.45 16.01 3.30
C ASP A 38 6.12 15.20 2.19
N ASP A 39 5.56 14.03 1.84
CA ASP A 39 6.16 13.09 0.89
C ASP A 39 5.12 12.11 0.30
N ALA A 40 5.53 11.38 -0.74
CA ALA A 40 4.70 10.43 -1.48
C ALA A 40 5.48 9.15 -1.80
N PHE A 41 4.79 8.00 -1.83
CA PHE A 41 5.38 6.72 -2.22
C PHE A 41 4.52 6.05 -3.29
N LYS A 42 5.16 5.68 -4.40
CA LYS A 42 4.51 4.89 -5.45
C LYS A 42 4.61 3.40 -5.14
N VAL A 43 3.48 2.73 -4.98
CA VAL A 43 3.40 1.29 -4.71
C VAL A 43 2.87 0.58 -5.94
N THR A 44 3.46 -0.57 -6.28
CA THR A 44 2.97 -1.40 -7.40
C THR A 44 1.88 -2.37 -6.93
N ASP A 45 1.01 -2.80 -7.85
CA ASP A 45 -0.05 -3.77 -7.55
C ASP A 45 0.53 -5.09 -7.01
N GLN A 46 1.66 -5.55 -7.55
CA GLN A 46 2.37 -6.73 -7.05
C GLN A 46 2.79 -6.56 -5.58
N GLU A 47 3.45 -5.44 -5.23
CA GLU A 47 3.87 -5.19 -3.85
C GLU A 47 2.69 -5.11 -2.88
N MET A 48 1.58 -4.53 -3.32
CA MET A 48 0.35 -4.46 -2.54
C MET A 48 -0.25 -5.86 -2.30
N VAL A 49 -0.30 -6.71 -3.33
CA VAL A 49 -0.74 -8.11 -3.20
C VAL A 49 0.19 -8.87 -2.25
N GLU A 50 1.50 -8.82 -2.46
CA GLU A 50 2.50 -9.49 -1.62
C GLU A 50 2.38 -9.06 -0.15
N MET A 51 2.28 -7.75 0.11
CA MET A 51 2.12 -7.23 1.46
C MET A 51 0.82 -7.74 2.12
N SER A 52 -0.30 -7.76 1.39
CA SER A 52 -1.55 -8.28 1.95
C SER A 52 -1.46 -9.76 2.32
N ARG A 53 -0.76 -10.58 1.52
CA ARG A 53 -0.54 -12.00 1.78
C ARG A 53 0.42 -12.23 2.94
N PHE A 54 1.48 -11.43 3.00
CA PHE A 54 2.42 -11.42 4.12
C PHE A 54 1.72 -11.11 5.45
N LEU A 55 0.89 -10.06 5.50
CA LEU A 55 0.15 -9.68 6.70
C LEU A 55 -0.81 -10.77 7.18
N LEU A 56 -1.48 -11.46 6.26
CA LEU A 56 -2.36 -12.56 6.63
C LEU A 56 -1.56 -13.76 7.15
N ARG A 57 -0.44 -14.11 6.50
CA ARG A 57 0.34 -15.30 6.81
C ARG A 57 1.14 -15.16 8.10
N GLU A 58 1.82 -14.03 8.30
CA GLU A 58 2.74 -13.82 9.42
C GLU A 58 2.06 -13.19 10.64
N GLU A 59 1.14 -12.24 10.41
CA GLU A 59 0.51 -11.45 11.49
C GLU A 59 -0.96 -11.83 11.72
N GLY A 60 -1.55 -12.68 10.87
CA GLY A 60 -2.96 -13.05 10.95
C GLY A 60 -3.93 -11.91 10.61
N ILE A 61 -3.45 -10.84 9.96
CA ILE A 61 -4.25 -9.64 9.68
C ILE A 61 -4.83 -9.72 8.27
N PHE A 62 -6.16 -9.87 8.19
CA PHE A 62 -6.87 -9.99 6.93
C PHE A 62 -7.41 -8.65 6.42
N VAL A 63 -6.71 -8.04 5.46
CA VAL A 63 -6.94 -6.65 5.01
C VAL A 63 -7.33 -6.53 3.53
N GLY A 64 -7.96 -5.41 3.17
CA GLY A 64 -8.20 -5.01 1.78
C GLY A 64 -6.96 -4.46 1.08
N SER A 65 -7.13 -4.11 -0.21
CA SER A 65 -6.06 -3.63 -1.09
C SER A 65 -5.41 -2.33 -0.60
N SER A 66 -6.22 -1.32 -0.27
CA SER A 66 -5.73 -0.03 0.23
C SER A 66 -4.88 -0.13 1.51
N SER A 67 -5.24 -1.03 2.41
CA SER A 67 -4.47 -1.32 3.62
C SER A 67 -3.11 -1.95 3.31
N GLY A 68 -3.05 -2.90 2.37
CA GLY A 68 -1.79 -3.50 1.91
C GLY A 68 -0.85 -2.45 1.32
N LEU A 69 -1.40 -1.55 0.49
CA LEU A 69 -0.68 -0.41 -0.09
C LEU A 69 -0.12 0.53 1.00
N ASN A 70 -0.94 0.85 2.00
CA ASN A 70 -0.56 1.67 3.15
C ASN A 70 0.59 1.06 3.97
N CYS A 71 0.59 -0.27 4.16
CA CYS A 71 1.66 -0.97 4.86
C CYS A 71 2.98 -0.97 4.08
N VAL A 72 2.96 -1.18 2.76
CA VAL A 72 4.18 -1.09 1.92
C VAL A 72 4.87 0.25 2.11
N ALA A 73 4.11 1.33 1.99
CA ALA A 73 4.69 2.65 2.09
C ALA A 73 5.04 3.05 3.53
N ALA A 74 4.35 2.53 4.55
CA ALA A 74 4.77 2.68 5.93
C ALA A 74 6.15 2.03 6.18
N VAL A 75 6.41 0.84 5.63
CA VAL A 75 7.72 0.19 5.71
C VAL A 75 8.78 1.01 4.98
N ARG A 76 8.48 1.56 3.79
CA ARG A 76 9.41 2.44 3.07
C ARG A 76 9.71 3.73 3.83
N ALA A 77 8.70 4.34 4.44
CA ALA A 77 8.88 5.52 5.28
C ALA A 77 9.75 5.22 6.50
N ALA A 78 9.52 4.08 7.16
CA ALA A 78 10.36 3.63 8.27
C ALA A 78 11.83 3.43 7.82
N ARG A 79 12.06 2.81 6.66
CA ARG A 79 13.40 2.63 6.07
C ARG A 79 14.05 3.97 5.74
N LYS A 80 13.30 4.94 5.21
CA LYS A 80 13.80 6.27 4.84
C LYS A 80 14.17 7.12 6.08
N LEU A 81 13.35 7.08 7.12
CA LEU A 81 13.57 7.86 8.36
C LEU A 81 14.63 7.21 9.27
N GLY A 82 14.80 5.90 9.18
CA GLY A 82 15.76 5.14 9.98
C GLY A 82 15.25 4.84 11.40
N PRO A 83 16.05 4.09 12.19
CA PRO A 83 15.66 3.64 13.52
C PRO A 83 15.34 4.77 14.49
N GLY A 84 14.47 4.51 15.48
CA GLY A 84 14.09 5.48 16.51
C GLY A 84 12.85 6.32 16.17
N HIS A 85 12.24 6.10 15.01
CA HIS A 85 10.97 6.72 14.61
C HIS A 85 9.81 5.74 14.76
N THR A 86 8.64 6.28 15.11
CA THR A 86 7.38 5.53 15.14
C THR A 86 6.56 5.91 13.92
N ILE A 87 6.23 4.93 13.09
CA ILE A 87 5.39 5.11 11.90
C ILE A 87 4.00 4.57 12.21
N VAL A 88 2.97 5.34 11.86
CA VAL A 88 1.57 4.95 12.01
C VAL A 88 0.93 4.94 10.63
N THR A 89 0.12 3.93 10.35
CA THR A 89 -0.66 3.83 9.12
C THR A 89 -2.07 3.34 9.42
N ILE A 90 -2.97 3.45 8.45
CA ILE A 90 -4.38 3.12 8.60
C ILE A 90 -4.69 1.84 7.80
N LEU A 91 -5.33 0.87 8.46
CA LEU A 91 -5.93 -0.28 7.81
C LEU A 91 -7.41 0.06 7.56
N CYS A 92 -7.75 0.37 6.32
CA CYS A 92 -9.02 0.96 5.93
C CYS A 92 -10.19 -0.02 6.04
N ASP A 93 -10.01 -1.25 5.56
CA ASP A 93 -11.04 -2.29 5.60
C ASP A 93 -10.47 -3.72 5.63
N SER A 94 -11.35 -4.68 5.93
CA SER A 94 -11.05 -6.10 5.94
C SER A 94 -11.02 -6.70 4.52
N GLY A 95 -10.19 -7.72 4.34
CA GLY A 95 -10.10 -8.48 3.09
C GLY A 95 -11.41 -9.17 2.66
N GLN A 96 -12.38 -9.31 3.57
CA GLN A 96 -13.67 -9.96 3.30
C GLN A 96 -14.43 -9.29 2.15
N ARG A 97 -14.31 -7.96 2.00
CA ARG A 97 -14.98 -7.20 0.94
C ARG A 97 -14.37 -7.43 -0.45
N HIS A 98 -13.18 -8.01 -0.50
CA HIS A 98 -12.37 -8.12 -1.70
C HIS A 98 -12.14 -9.58 -2.15
N LEU A 99 -12.93 -10.52 -1.61
CA LEU A 99 -12.79 -11.97 -1.83
C LEU A 99 -12.86 -12.40 -3.30
N THR A 100 -13.72 -11.79 -4.09
CA THR A 100 -13.96 -12.21 -5.48
C THR A 100 -12.94 -11.65 -6.48
N LYS A 101 -12.21 -10.59 -6.09
CA LYS A 101 -11.25 -9.88 -6.93
C LYS A 101 -9.84 -9.95 -6.35
N PHE A 102 -9.44 -8.98 -5.53
CA PHE A 102 -8.08 -8.85 -4.97
C PHE A 102 -7.59 -10.09 -4.20
N TRP A 103 -8.49 -10.80 -3.51
CA TRP A 103 -8.17 -12.04 -2.80
C TRP A 103 -8.37 -13.32 -3.62
N ASN A 104 -8.95 -13.22 -4.81
CA ASN A 104 -9.14 -14.35 -5.70
C ASN A 104 -7.87 -14.57 -6.54
N GLU A 105 -7.16 -15.67 -6.26
CA GLU A 105 -5.91 -16.00 -6.95
C GLU A 105 -6.08 -16.17 -8.46
N GLN A 106 -7.22 -16.70 -8.91
CA GLN A 106 -7.48 -16.85 -10.34
C GLN A 106 -7.63 -15.49 -11.02
N HIS A 107 -8.40 -14.58 -10.41
CA HIS A 107 -8.61 -13.23 -10.93
C HIS A 107 -7.31 -12.43 -11.03
N ILE A 108 -6.48 -12.45 -9.99
CA ILE A 108 -5.23 -11.68 -10.00
C ILE A 108 -4.21 -12.24 -11.01
N ARG A 109 -4.22 -13.55 -11.28
CA ARG A 109 -3.35 -14.18 -12.27
C ARG A 109 -3.82 -13.92 -13.69
N GLU A 110 -5.10 -14.14 -13.97
CA GLU A 110 -5.65 -14.08 -15.33
C GLU A 110 -5.81 -12.63 -15.82
N ASP A 111 -6.36 -11.75 -14.98
CA ASP A 111 -6.72 -10.39 -15.40
C ASP A 111 -5.58 -9.39 -15.19
N TRP A 112 -4.68 -9.66 -14.23
CA TRP A 112 -3.63 -8.72 -13.81
C TRP A 112 -2.21 -9.27 -13.89
N ASN A 113 -2.02 -10.56 -14.20
CA ASN A 113 -0.72 -11.22 -14.27
C ASN A 113 0.12 -11.04 -12.97
N LEU A 114 -0.56 -11.11 -11.81
CA LEU A 114 0.05 -10.98 -10.48
C LEU A 114 0.16 -12.35 -9.82
N GLU A 115 1.32 -12.63 -9.22
CA GLU A 115 1.57 -13.89 -8.52
C GLU A 115 2.20 -13.66 -7.15
N PRO A 116 1.49 -13.89 -6.04
CA PRO A 116 2.09 -13.80 -4.71
C PRO A 116 3.12 -14.92 -4.53
N SER A 117 4.39 -14.55 -4.47
CA SER A 117 5.54 -15.47 -4.45
C SER A 117 6.46 -15.23 -3.26
N ALA A 118 6.42 -14.03 -2.67
CA ALA A 118 7.32 -13.69 -1.58
C ALA A 118 6.93 -14.44 -0.30
N THR A 119 7.94 -14.90 0.42
CA THR A 119 7.75 -15.54 1.74
C THR A 119 7.88 -14.49 2.84
N HIS A 120 8.85 -13.58 2.68
CA HIS A 120 9.12 -12.49 3.61
C HIS A 120 9.09 -11.12 2.90
N LEU A 121 9.51 -10.05 3.58
CA LEU A 121 9.53 -8.68 3.07
C LEU A 121 10.56 -8.40 1.96
N GLU A 122 11.16 -9.44 1.38
CA GLU A 122 12.17 -9.35 0.32
C GLU A 122 11.66 -8.65 -0.96
N PHE A 123 10.35 -8.70 -1.21
CA PHE A 123 9.72 -7.97 -2.31
C PHE A 123 9.87 -6.43 -2.20
N LEU A 124 10.21 -5.93 -1.01
CA LEU A 124 10.46 -4.50 -0.76
C LEU A 124 11.92 -4.07 -0.99
N ASP A 125 12.84 -5.02 -1.19
CA ASP A 125 14.28 -4.74 -1.30
C ASP A 125 14.71 -4.43 -2.74
N GLY A 126 13.93 -4.87 -3.73
CA GLY A 126 14.18 -4.63 -5.15
C GLY A 126 13.58 -3.34 -5.72
N SER A 127 12.64 -2.70 -5.00
CA SER A 127 12.04 -1.44 -5.45
C SER A 127 12.93 -0.26 -5.06
N THR A 128 13.69 0.23 -6.03
CA THR A 128 14.30 1.56 -5.97
C THR A 128 13.19 2.56 -5.71
N GLY A 129 13.08 3.02 -4.46
CA GLY A 129 12.14 4.05 -4.03
C GLY A 129 12.50 5.40 -4.64
N GLN A 130 12.36 5.53 -5.96
CA GLN A 130 12.35 6.84 -6.59
C GLN A 130 10.93 7.40 -6.55
N PRO A 131 10.77 8.67 -6.13
CA PRO A 131 9.53 9.40 -6.29
C PRO A 131 9.13 9.58 -7.76
#